data_AF-A0A8J5FEG2-F1
#
_entry.id   AF-A0A8J5FEG2-F1
#
_cell.length_a   1.000
_cell.length_b   1.000
_cell.length_c   1.000
_cell.angle_alpha   90.00
_cell.angle_beta   90.00
_cell.angle_gamma   90.00
#
_symmetry.space_group_name_H-M   'P 1'
#
loop_
_entity.id
_entity.type
_entity.pdbx_description
1 polymer ?
#
loop_
_entity_poly.entity_id
_entity_poly.type
_entity_poly.pdbx_seq_one_letter_code
_entity_poly.pdbx_strand_id
1 'polypeptide(L)'
;MAESLLPPRSPTDLFGDPIDAKPPWFNSSAFLGEDFDPDSYVADLRTFVPLESLAAELRSYLADLKAELIDLINRDYADFIGLSTRLVDVDSAAARMRAPLVEFRDKVATFRAVIDAALTSIRSGLRQRTEASAAREILELLLDTFHVVSKVEKLIKELPSSHFGPSNTEIVPAEKVSSANANGALNTEVGPNHREDQSILLERIAIQDLPFIENMEKRIQNVTLMLDGSLGNCFVDGLKHQDAKSIYNCLRAYAAIDNTSAAEELFRTVIVSPMIQKIIPHDNLQVVSGASLDELEDDYQQIMQGVKKDCKFLLDISSTANSGFHVFSFLANSIIREVLIAIQKGKPGAFSPGRPAGFLKNYKSSLGFLAFLEEYIGE
;
A
#
# COMPACT_ATOMS: atom_id res chain seq x y z
N MET A 1 -5.12 -10.76 -54.31
CA MET A 1 -4.92 -10.78 -55.78
C MET A 1 -5.06 -12.22 -56.23
N ALA A 2 -6.23 -12.58 -56.75
CA ALA A 2 -6.48 -13.83 -57.44
C ALA A 2 -7.49 -13.49 -58.54
N GLU A 3 -6.97 -13.37 -59.75
CA GLU A 3 -7.66 -12.91 -60.95
C GLU A 3 -8.42 -14.09 -61.55
N SER A 4 -9.74 -13.97 -61.65
CA SER A 4 -10.63 -14.97 -62.26
C SER A 4 -10.45 -14.97 -63.78
N LEU A 5 -9.63 -15.87 -64.29
CA LEU A 5 -9.47 -16.12 -65.73
C LEU A 5 -10.68 -16.89 -66.27
N LEU A 6 -11.62 -16.17 -66.89
CA LEU A 6 -12.57 -16.76 -67.84
C LEU A 6 -11.81 -17.13 -69.13
N PRO A 7 -12.13 -18.25 -69.81
CA PRO A 7 -11.48 -18.62 -71.05
C PRO A 7 -11.80 -17.62 -72.18
N PRO A 8 -10.91 -17.44 -73.17
CA PRO A 8 -11.08 -16.42 -74.18
C PRO A 8 -12.25 -16.77 -75.10
N ARG A 9 -13.26 -15.89 -75.13
CA ARG A 9 -14.33 -15.96 -76.13
C ARG A 9 -13.75 -15.64 -77.50
N SER A 10 -13.92 -16.56 -78.46
CA SER A 10 -13.56 -16.36 -79.86
C SER A 10 -14.35 -15.19 -80.48
N PRO A 11 -13.74 -14.34 -81.32
CA PRO A 11 -14.31 -13.06 -81.79
C PRO A 11 -15.38 -13.21 -82.89
N THR A 12 -15.86 -14.43 -83.16
CA THR A 12 -16.92 -14.72 -84.12
C THR A 12 -18.33 -14.65 -83.54
N ASP A 13 -18.47 -14.40 -82.24
CA ASP A 13 -19.74 -14.45 -81.49
C ASP A 13 -20.52 -13.11 -81.47
N LEU A 14 -20.13 -12.13 -82.31
CA LEU A 14 -20.69 -10.78 -82.29
C LEU A 14 -21.53 -10.42 -83.53
N PHE A 15 -21.41 -11.15 -84.64
CA PHE A 15 -22.20 -10.95 -85.87
C PHE A 15 -22.34 -12.25 -86.70
N GLY A 16 -22.50 -13.40 -86.04
CA GLY A 16 -22.91 -14.64 -86.69
C GLY A 16 -24.27 -15.04 -86.16
N ASP A 17 -25.25 -15.26 -87.04
CA ASP A 17 -26.42 -16.08 -86.72
C ASP A 17 -25.94 -17.35 -85.99
N PRO A 18 -26.67 -17.89 -84.99
CA PRO A 18 -26.24 -19.09 -84.31
C PRO A 18 -25.95 -20.15 -85.38
N ILE A 19 -24.71 -20.61 -85.46
CA ILE A 19 -24.29 -21.58 -86.47
C ILE A 19 -24.93 -22.97 -86.17
N ASP A 20 -25.58 -23.10 -85.01
CA ASP A 20 -26.48 -24.19 -84.59
C ASP A 20 -27.97 -23.76 -84.52
N ALA A 21 -28.38 -22.74 -85.28
CA ALA A 21 -29.78 -22.34 -85.38
C ALA A 21 -30.56 -23.41 -86.14
N LYS A 22 -30.95 -24.45 -85.41
CA LYS A 22 -32.02 -25.36 -85.83
C LYS A 22 -33.17 -24.52 -86.37
N PRO A 23 -33.80 -24.94 -87.47
CA PRO A 23 -34.90 -24.19 -88.03
C PRO A 23 -35.94 -23.89 -86.94
N PRO A 24 -36.57 -22.69 -86.91
CA PRO A 24 -37.47 -22.30 -85.82
C PRO A 24 -38.69 -23.22 -85.66
N TRP A 25 -38.97 -24.05 -86.67
CA TRP A 25 -40.01 -25.09 -86.64
C TRP A 25 -39.55 -26.41 -86.01
N PHE A 26 -38.25 -26.60 -85.78
CA PHE A 26 -37.68 -27.83 -85.24
C PHE A 26 -37.49 -27.72 -83.73
N ASN A 27 -38.39 -28.35 -82.96
CA ASN A 27 -38.34 -28.32 -81.51
C ASN A 27 -37.71 -29.60 -80.93
N SER A 28 -36.39 -29.56 -80.66
CA SER A 28 -35.70 -30.72 -80.06
C SER A 28 -36.15 -31.05 -78.64
N SER A 29 -36.74 -30.11 -77.90
CA SER A 29 -37.21 -30.37 -76.53
C SER A 29 -38.45 -31.28 -76.49
N ALA A 30 -39.18 -31.40 -77.60
CA ALA A 30 -40.32 -32.30 -77.71
C ALA A 30 -39.90 -33.78 -77.57
N PHE A 31 -38.68 -34.14 -77.97
CA PHE A 31 -38.16 -35.52 -77.88
C PHE A 31 -37.88 -35.99 -76.45
N LEU A 32 -37.85 -35.08 -75.47
CA LEU A 32 -37.59 -35.39 -74.06
C LEU A 32 -38.88 -35.61 -73.26
N GLY A 33 -40.06 -35.41 -73.86
CA GLY A 33 -41.34 -35.61 -73.19
C GLY A 33 -41.74 -37.08 -73.10
N GLU A 34 -42.34 -37.49 -71.98
CA GLU A 34 -42.78 -38.88 -71.74
C GLU A 34 -43.95 -39.31 -72.66
N ASP A 35 -44.77 -38.37 -73.15
CA ASP A 35 -45.92 -38.59 -74.04
C ASP A 35 -45.58 -38.29 -75.53
N PHE A 36 -44.30 -38.32 -75.91
CA PHE A 36 -43.90 -38.01 -77.27
C PHE A 36 -44.39 -39.07 -78.28
N ASP A 37 -45.28 -38.66 -79.18
CA ASP A 37 -45.73 -39.49 -80.32
C ASP A 37 -45.07 -39.02 -81.63
N PRO A 38 -44.22 -39.85 -82.27
CA PRO A 38 -43.53 -39.47 -83.51
C PRO A 38 -44.49 -39.24 -84.67
N ASP A 39 -45.60 -39.97 -84.74
CA ASP A 39 -46.55 -39.87 -85.84
C ASP A 39 -47.31 -38.54 -85.80
N SER A 40 -47.78 -38.12 -84.61
CA SER A 40 -48.41 -36.81 -84.39
C SER A 40 -47.43 -35.65 -84.63
N TYR A 41 -46.18 -35.77 -84.17
CA TYR A 41 -45.15 -34.73 -84.36
C TYR A 41 -44.80 -34.50 -85.84
N VAL A 42 -44.69 -35.57 -86.64
CA VAL A 42 -44.44 -35.47 -88.08
C VAL A 42 -45.68 -34.96 -88.82
N ALA A 43 -46.88 -35.38 -88.41
CA ALA A 43 -48.13 -34.92 -89.01
C ALA A 43 -48.31 -33.40 -88.88
N ASP A 44 -48.06 -32.85 -87.68
CA ASP A 44 -48.17 -31.41 -87.42
C ASP A 44 -47.17 -30.59 -88.26
N LEU A 45 -45.91 -31.05 -88.35
CA LEU A 45 -44.85 -30.35 -89.08
C LEU A 45 -44.96 -30.47 -90.60
N ARG A 46 -45.56 -31.55 -91.12
CA ARG A 46 -45.81 -31.74 -92.56
C ARG A 46 -46.73 -30.66 -93.14
N THR A 47 -47.55 -30.02 -92.32
CA THR A 47 -48.42 -28.91 -92.73
C THR A 47 -47.63 -27.68 -93.17
N PHE A 48 -46.39 -27.53 -92.68
CA PHE A 48 -45.59 -26.32 -92.86
C PHE A 48 -44.24 -26.58 -93.55
N VAL A 49 -43.77 -27.83 -93.61
CA VAL A 49 -42.42 -28.19 -94.09
C VAL A 49 -42.43 -29.43 -94.99
N PRO A 50 -41.66 -29.46 -96.10
CA PRO A 50 -41.46 -30.68 -96.90
C PRO A 50 -40.83 -31.81 -96.10
N LEU A 51 -41.33 -33.04 -96.29
CA LEU A 51 -40.88 -34.22 -95.54
C LEU A 51 -39.37 -34.49 -95.68
N GLU A 52 -38.80 -34.18 -96.85
CA GLU A 52 -37.38 -34.39 -97.12
C GLU A 52 -36.49 -33.47 -96.24
N SER A 53 -36.93 -32.23 -96.03
CA SER A 53 -36.23 -31.27 -95.17
C SER A 53 -36.32 -31.66 -93.69
N LEU A 54 -37.48 -32.14 -93.24
CA LEU A 54 -37.65 -32.67 -91.88
C LEU A 54 -36.77 -33.91 -91.65
N ALA A 55 -36.73 -34.82 -92.62
CA ALA A 55 -35.92 -36.03 -92.52
C ALA A 55 -34.41 -35.75 -92.57
N ALA A 56 -33.98 -34.72 -93.31
CA ALA A 56 -32.59 -34.27 -93.31
C ALA A 56 -32.20 -33.68 -91.94
N GLU A 57 -33.03 -32.81 -91.38
CA GLU A 57 -32.80 -32.16 -90.08
C GLU A 57 -32.77 -33.18 -88.93
N LEU A 58 -33.70 -34.15 -88.90
CA LEU A 58 -33.70 -35.24 -87.92
C LEU A 58 -32.44 -36.11 -88.00
N ARG A 59 -31.94 -36.38 -89.22
CA ARG A 59 -30.69 -37.14 -89.41
C ARG A 59 -29.48 -36.34 -88.96
N SER A 60 -29.45 -35.03 -89.20
CA SER A 60 -28.42 -34.13 -88.68
C SER A 60 -28.42 -34.15 -87.15
N TYR A 61 -29.58 -33.91 -86.53
CA TYR A 61 -29.71 -33.88 -85.08
C TYR A 61 -29.29 -35.21 -84.42
N LEU A 62 -29.61 -36.35 -85.03
CA LEU A 62 -29.17 -37.65 -84.54
C LEU A 62 -27.65 -37.83 -84.66
N ALA A 63 -27.02 -37.33 -85.72
CA ALA A 63 -25.57 -37.36 -85.88
C ALA A 63 -24.88 -36.48 -84.83
N ASP A 64 -25.41 -35.29 -84.58
CA ASP A 64 -24.90 -34.36 -83.57
C ASP A 64 -25.00 -34.96 -82.16
N LEU A 65 -26.16 -35.55 -81.81
CA LEU A 65 -26.35 -36.20 -80.51
C LEU A 65 -25.40 -37.40 -80.31
N LYS A 66 -25.11 -38.15 -81.37
CA LYS A 66 -24.14 -39.26 -81.32
C LYS A 66 -22.72 -38.75 -81.12
N ALA A 67 -22.35 -37.66 -81.79
CA ALA A 67 -21.05 -37.03 -81.59
C ALA A 67 -20.91 -36.52 -80.15
N GLU A 68 -21.93 -35.82 -79.64
CA GLU A 68 -21.97 -35.32 -78.26
C GLU A 68 -21.89 -36.45 -77.23
N LEU A 69 -22.57 -37.58 -77.46
CA LEU A 69 -22.48 -38.74 -76.59
C LEU A 69 -21.05 -39.33 -76.56
N ILE A 70 -20.41 -39.45 -77.73
CA ILE A 70 -19.04 -39.95 -77.82
C ILE A 70 -18.09 -38.99 -77.11
N ASP A 71 -18.26 -37.69 -77.29
CA ASP A 71 -17.46 -36.66 -76.62
C ASP A 71 -17.66 -36.69 -75.10
N LEU A 72 -18.89 -36.87 -74.63
CA LEU A 72 -19.21 -37.00 -73.21
C LEU A 72 -18.54 -38.25 -72.61
N ILE A 73 -18.65 -39.40 -73.28
CA ILE A 73 -18.01 -40.65 -72.84
C ILE A 73 -16.49 -40.49 -72.81
N ASN A 74 -15.90 -39.91 -73.84
CA ASN A 74 -14.45 -39.72 -73.93
C ASN A 74 -13.94 -38.76 -72.84
N ARG A 75 -14.66 -37.67 -72.59
CA ARG A 75 -14.35 -36.70 -71.53
C ARG A 75 -14.41 -37.36 -70.15
N ASP A 76 -15.53 -37.99 -69.84
CA ASP A 76 -15.75 -38.57 -68.51
C ASP A 76 -14.83 -39.80 -68.28
N TYR A 77 -14.45 -40.52 -69.34
CA TYR A 77 -13.43 -41.57 -69.28
C TYR A 77 -12.04 -41.00 -68.96
N ALA A 78 -11.64 -39.89 -69.62
CA ALA A 78 -10.36 -39.24 -69.35
C ALA A 78 -10.28 -38.72 -67.90
N ASP A 79 -11.37 -38.15 -67.39
CA ASP A 79 -11.45 -37.66 -66.01
C ASP A 79 -11.39 -38.81 -64.99
N PHE A 80 -12.12 -39.90 -65.25
CA PHE A 80 -12.11 -41.07 -64.37
C PHE A 80 -10.72 -41.71 -64.28
N ILE A 81 -10.05 -41.91 -65.43
CA ILE A 81 -8.68 -42.43 -65.46
C ILE A 81 -7.70 -41.45 -64.81
N GLY A 82 -7.84 -40.15 -65.07
CA GLY A 82 -7.01 -39.12 -64.45
C GLY A 82 -7.16 -39.08 -62.92
N LEU A 83 -8.37 -39.28 -62.40
CA LEU A 83 -8.64 -39.35 -60.97
C LEU A 83 -8.11 -40.66 -60.36
N SER A 84 -8.35 -41.81 -61.00
CA SER A 84 -7.89 -43.11 -60.49
C SER A 84 -6.36 -43.15 -60.39
N THR A 85 -5.66 -42.58 -61.38
CA THR A 85 -4.20 -42.55 -61.40
C THR A 85 -3.64 -41.65 -60.29
N ARG A 86 -4.25 -40.47 -60.07
CA ARG A 86 -3.81 -39.55 -59.00
C ARG A 86 -4.09 -40.08 -57.61
N LEU A 87 -5.20 -40.80 -57.41
CA LEU A 87 -5.60 -41.32 -56.10
C LEU A 87 -4.62 -42.39 -55.59
N VAL A 88 -4.03 -43.19 -56.49
CA VAL A 88 -3.03 -44.21 -56.15
C VAL A 88 -1.78 -43.60 -55.52
N ASP A 89 -1.37 -42.40 -55.95
CA ASP A 89 -0.17 -41.75 -55.45
C ASP A 89 -0.36 -41.00 -54.12
N VAL A 90 -1.61 -40.73 -53.71
CA VAL A 90 -1.93 -39.98 -52.48
C VAL A 90 -1.42 -40.72 -51.25
N ASP A 91 -1.56 -42.05 -51.20
CA ASP A 91 -1.07 -42.85 -50.06
C ASP A 91 0.45 -42.76 -49.91
N SER A 92 1.17 -42.74 -51.03
CA SER A 92 2.63 -42.57 -51.04
C SER A 92 3.06 -41.17 -50.60
N ALA A 93 2.32 -40.13 -51.01
CA ALA A 93 2.56 -38.75 -50.59
C ALA A 93 2.25 -38.57 -49.10
N ALA A 94 1.14 -39.11 -48.61
CA ALA A 94 0.76 -39.11 -47.21
C ALA A 94 1.80 -39.87 -46.35
N ALA A 95 2.28 -41.03 -46.82
CA ALA A 95 3.33 -41.77 -46.13
C ALA A 95 4.64 -40.96 -46.02
N ARG A 96 5.05 -40.26 -47.09
CA ARG A 96 6.22 -39.37 -47.08
C ARG A 96 6.07 -38.18 -46.14
N MET A 97 4.87 -37.65 -45.96
CA MET A 97 4.60 -36.50 -45.07
C MET A 97 4.51 -36.88 -43.59
N ARG A 98 4.16 -38.14 -43.25
CA ARG A 98 4.01 -38.56 -41.85
C ARG A 98 5.30 -38.41 -41.04
N ALA A 99 6.44 -38.84 -41.58
CA ALA A 99 7.70 -38.80 -40.83
C ALA A 99 8.18 -37.36 -40.52
N PRO A 100 8.22 -36.41 -41.48
CA PRO A 100 8.55 -35.01 -41.19
C PRO A 100 7.60 -34.33 -40.20
N LEU A 101 6.30 -34.65 -40.23
CA LEU A 101 5.33 -34.08 -39.30
C LEU A 101 5.54 -34.58 -37.87
N VAL A 102 5.87 -35.86 -37.71
CA VAL A 102 6.24 -36.42 -36.39
C VAL A 102 7.53 -35.79 -35.88
N GLU A 103 8.55 -35.67 -36.74
CA GLU A 103 9.82 -35.02 -36.38
C GLU A 103 9.60 -33.56 -35.95
N PHE A 104 8.78 -32.80 -36.69
CA PHE A 104 8.46 -31.42 -36.33
C PHE A 104 7.70 -31.34 -35.00
N ARG A 105 6.72 -32.21 -34.79
CA ARG A 105 5.98 -32.31 -33.52
C ARG A 105 6.94 -32.58 -32.36
N ASP A 106 7.87 -33.50 -32.53
CA ASP A 106 8.82 -33.88 -31.48
C ASP A 106 9.82 -32.73 -31.20
N LYS A 107 10.28 -32.00 -32.23
CA LYS A 107 11.06 -30.77 -32.06
C LYS A 107 10.28 -29.68 -31.31
N VAL A 108 9.01 -29.48 -31.65
CA VAL A 108 8.16 -28.51 -30.93
C VAL A 108 7.98 -28.92 -29.47
N ALA A 109 7.79 -30.21 -29.19
CA ALA A 109 7.68 -30.73 -27.83
C ALA A 109 8.97 -30.51 -27.03
N THR A 110 10.15 -30.74 -27.62
CA THR A 110 11.43 -30.48 -26.95
C THR A 110 11.67 -29.00 -26.71
N PHE A 111 11.39 -28.13 -27.69
CA PHE A 111 11.48 -26.68 -27.49
C PHE A 111 10.55 -26.20 -26.38
N ARG A 112 9.32 -26.71 -26.33
CA ARG A 112 8.37 -26.39 -25.26
C ARG A 112 8.91 -26.81 -23.89
N ALA A 113 9.46 -28.02 -23.78
CA ALA A 113 10.05 -28.50 -22.53
C ALA A 113 11.23 -27.62 -22.07
N VAL A 114 12.08 -27.16 -23.00
CA VAL A 114 13.19 -26.23 -22.69
C VAL A 114 12.66 -24.88 -22.21
N ILE A 115 11.62 -24.33 -22.87
CA ILE A 115 10.99 -23.07 -22.47
C ILE A 115 10.37 -23.20 -21.08
N ASP A 116 9.63 -24.29 -20.81
CA ASP A 116 9.00 -24.52 -19.51
C ASP A 116 10.06 -24.67 -18.39
N ALA A 117 11.18 -25.34 -18.66
CA ALA A 117 12.31 -25.43 -17.74
C ALA A 117 12.97 -24.05 -17.50
N ALA A 118 13.18 -23.25 -18.54
CA ALA A 118 13.71 -21.90 -18.41
C ALA A 118 12.76 -20.99 -17.62
N LEU A 119 11.46 -21.09 -17.88
CA LEU A 119 10.43 -20.30 -17.22
C LEU A 119 10.36 -20.62 -15.72
N THR A 120 10.38 -21.91 -15.37
CA THR A 120 10.41 -22.34 -13.96
C THR A 120 11.68 -21.88 -13.25
N SER A 121 12.86 -21.95 -13.91
CA SER A 121 14.12 -21.43 -13.37
C SER A 121 14.10 -19.90 -13.16
N ILE A 122 13.54 -19.13 -14.10
CA ILE A 122 13.39 -17.68 -13.94
C ILE A 122 12.43 -17.35 -12.79
N ARG A 123 11.29 -18.06 -12.69
CA ARG A 123 10.34 -17.86 -11.60
C ARG A 123 10.95 -18.16 -10.23
N SER A 124 11.71 -19.24 -10.11
CA SER A 124 12.38 -19.56 -8.83
C SER A 124 13.47 -18.54 -8.51
N GLY A 125 14.24 -18.10 -9.50
CA GLY A 125 15.24 -17.05 -9.33
C GLY A 125 14.64 -15.69 -8.92
N LEU A 126 13.52 -15.29 -9.54
CA LEU A 126 12.79 -14.08 -9.15
C LEU A 126 12.26 -14.19 -7.72
N ARG A 127 11.71 -15.34 -7.33
CA ARG A 127 11.26 -15.59 -5.96
C ARG A 127 12.40 -15.49 -4.95
N GLN A 128 13.54 -16.14 -5.23
CA GLN A 128 14.73 -16.04 -4.38
C GLN A 128 15.23 -14.60 -4.27
N ARG A 129 15.21 -13.84 -5.39
CA ARG A 129 15.59 -12.43 -5.38
C ARG A 129 14.66 -11.59 -4.51
N THR A 130 13.34 -11.83 -4.54
CA THR A 130 12.38 -11.12 -3.68
C THR A 130 12.54 -11.48 -2.20
N GLU A 131 12.80 -12.76 -1.89
CA GLU A 131 13.06 -13.20 -0.51
C GLU A 131 14.37 -12.60 0.02
N ALA A 132 15.42 -12.58 -0.82
CA ALA A 132 16.71 -11.97 -0.47
C ALA A 132 16.63 -10.45 -0.32
N SER A 133 15.84 -9.75 -1.15
CA SER A 133 15.66 -8.30 -1.00
C SER A 133 14.92 -7.95 0.27
N ALA A 134 13.87 -8.69 0.63
CA ALA A 134 13.15 -8.50 1.89
C ALA A 134 14.06 -8.75 3.11
N ALA A 135 14.87 -9.82 3.08
CA ALA A 135 15.84 -10.09 4.15
C ALA A 135 16.91 -8.99 4.25
N ARG A 136 17.34 -8.43 3.13
CA ARG A 136 18.31 -7.32 3.10
C ARG A 136 17.74 -6.04 3.72
N GLU A 137 16.51 -5.65 3.36
CA GLU A 137 15.85 -4.47 3.93
C GLU A 137 15.73 -4.57 5.46
N ILE A 138 15.39 -5.77 5.97
CA ILE A 138 15.36 -6.05 7.40
C ILE A 138 16.74 -5.87 8.04
N LEU A 139 17.79 -6.41 7.43
CA LEU A 139 19.15 -6.30 7.96
C LEU A 139 19.66 -4.85 7.94
N GLU A 140 19.31 -4.07 6.91
CA GLU A 140 19.64 -2.64 6.83
C GLU A 140 18.95 -1.88 7.98
N LEU A 141 17.65 -2.12 8.22
CA LEU A 141 16.92 -1.52 9.34
C LEU A 141 17.52 -1.90 10.71
N LEU A 142 17.93 -3.16 10.86
CA LEU A 142 18.56 -3.66 12.08
C LEU A 142 19.92 -3.00 12.33
N LEU A 143 20.71 -2.80 11.28
CA LEU A 143 21.99 -2.12 11.33
C LEU A 143 21.82 -0.63 11.67
N ASP A 144 20.85 0.05 11.05
CA ASP A 144 20.52 1.43 11.34
C ASP A 144 20.07 1.60 12.81
N THR A 145 19.24 0.68 13.31
CA THR A 145 18.82 0.65 14.71
C THR A 145 20.05 0.48 15.63
N PHE A 146 20.96 -0.44 15.30
CA PHE A 146 22.21 -0.61 16.06
C PHE A 146 23.03 0.69 16.10
N HIS A 147 23.18 1.37 14.96
CA HIS A 147 23.94 2.61 14.88
C HIS A 147 23.29 3.74 15.66
N VAL A 148 21.97 3.90 15.58
CA VAL A 148 21.22 4.89 16.35
C VAL A 148 21.36 4.62 17.85
N VAL A 149 21.13 3.39 18.30
CA VAL A 149 21.27 3.00 19.72
C VAL A 149 22.70 3.27 20.20
N SER A 150 23.73 2.85 19.45
CA SER A 150 25.12 3.13 19.80
C SER A 150 25.45 4.62 19.83
N LYS A 151 24.84 5.44 18.97
CA LYS A 151 25.03 6.89 18.99
C LYS A 151 24.36 7.51 20.21
N VAL A 152 23.13 7.10 20.54
CA VAL A 152 22.42 7.56 21.75
C VAL A 152 23.18 7.13 23.01
N GLU A 153 23.67 5.89 23.11
CA GLU A 153 24.51 5.42 24.22
C GLU A 153 25.75 6.30 24.43
N LYS A 154 26.42 6.70 23.35
CA LYS A 154 27.60 7.59 23.42
C LYS A 154 27.20 8.99 23.86
N LEU A 155 26.15 9.56 23.28
CA LEU A 155 25.67 10.91 23.65
C LEU A 155 25.19 10.98 25.11
N ILE A 156 24.56 9.93 25.63
CA ILE A 156 24.18 9.84 27.05
C ILE A 156 25.40 9.74 27.95
N LYS A 157 26.46 9.04 27.52
CA LYS A 157 27.73 9.00 28.29
C LYS A 157 28.51 10.31 28.22
N GLU A 158 28.42 11.03 27.12
CA GLU A 158 29.09 12.32 26.90
C GLU A 158 28.33 13.49 27.53
N LEU A 159 27.04 13.32 27.88
CA LEU A 159 26.29 14.27 28.71
C LEU A 159 27.07 14.46 30.03
N PRO A 160 27.57 15.67 30.30
CA PRO A 160 28.53 15.87 31.36
C PRO A 160 27.87 15.60 32.72
N SER A 161 28.33 14.53 33.36
CA SER A 161 28.21 14.40 34.81
C SER A 161 29.10 15.48 35.43
N SER A 162 28.52 16.65 35.72
CA SER A 162 29.14 17.73 36.50
C SER A 162 30.41 18.40 35.91
N HIS A 163 30.23 19.47 35.14
CA HIS A 163 31.15 20.62 35.15
C HIS A 163 30.37 21.92 34.88
N PHE A 164 29.65 22.43 35.89
CA PHE A 164 29.37 23.86 35.99
C PHE A 164 30.43 24.50 36.91
N GLY A 165 31.60 24.78 36.33
CA GLY A 165 32.59 25.68 36.91
C GLY A 165 32.60 26.96 36.07
N PRO A 166 32.61 28.15 36.69
CA PRO A 166 32.39 29.40 35.98
C PRO A 166 33.68 29.80 35.25
N SER A 167 33.61 29.93 33.93
CA SER A 167 34.59 30.73 33.21
C SER A 167 33.94 31.46 32.06
N ASN A 168 33.91 32.78 32.24
CA ASN A 168 33.77 33.79 31.20
C ASN A 168 34.54 33.41 29.93
N THR A 169 33.88 33.48 28.77
CA THR A 169 34.48 34.01 27.55
C THR A 169 33.40 34.38 26.52
N GLU A 170 33.26 35.69 26.37
CA GLU A 170 33.11 36.46 25.13
C GLU A 170 32.08 36.07 24.06
N ILE A 171 31.19 37.04 23.87
CA ILE A 171 30.38 37.37 22.70
C ILE A 171 31.31 37.66 21.51
N VAL A 172 30.99 37.17 20.29
CA VAL A 172 30.92 37.88 18.98
C VAL A 172 30.79 36.88 17.80
N PRO A 173 30.16 37.25 16.66
CA PRO A 173 29.29 36.39 15.86
C PRO A 173 29.78 36.05 14.43
N ALA A 174 29.00 35.16 13.78
CA ALA A 174 28.71 35.00 12.35
C ALA A 174 29.81 35.27 11.30
N GLU A 175 30.19 34.23 10.55
CA GLU A 175 30.44 34.37 9.11
C GLU A 175 30.24 33.06 8.32
N LYS A 176 29.84 33.26 7.07
CA LYS A 176 29.37 32.32 6.04
C LYS A 176 30.42 31.31 5.60
N VAL A 177 29.97 30.10 5.25
CA VAL A 177 30.30 29.47 3.95
C VAL A 177 29.06 28.77 3.39
N SER A 178 28.60 29.24 2.23
CA SER A 178 27.59 28.61 1.38
C SER A 178 28.24 27.69 0.36
N SER A 179 27.59 26.56 0.05
CA SER A 179 27.27 26.06 -1.31
C SER A 179 26.87 24.58 -1.20
N ALA A 180 25.59 24.28 -1.31
CA ALA A 180 24.88 24.00 -2.57
C ALA A 180 25.16 22.60 -3.11
N ASN A 181 24.18 21.70 -2.93
CA ASN A 181 23.60 20.95 -4.04
C ASN A 181 22.23 20.41 -3.63
N ALA A 182 21.20 21.12 -4.09
CA ALA A 182 19.84 20.64 -4.19
C ALA A 182 19.66 20.05 -5.59
N ASN A 183 19.31 18.77 -5.66
CA ASN A 183 18.50 18.14 -6.69
C ASN A 183 17.59 17.21 -5.87
N GLY A 184 16.31 17.47 -5.70
CA GLY A 184 15.33 17.62 -6.77
C GLY A 184 14.40 16.41 -6.64
N ALA A 185 13.35 16.60 -5.85
CA ALA A 185 12.35 15.60 -5.49
C ALA A 185 11.72 14.92 -6.72
N LEU A 186 11.52 13.61 -6.63
CA LEU A 186 10.38 12.96 -7.25
C LEU A 186 9.54 12.36 -6.13
N ASN A 187 8.44 13.05 -5.88
CA ASN A 187 7.33 12.57 -5.08
C ASN A 187 6.81 11.28 -5.72
N THR A 188 6.73 10.21 -4.93
CA THR A 188 5.76 9.14 -5.16
C THR A 188 5.09 8.92 -3.81
N GLU A 189 3.77 8.96 -3.88
CA GLU A 189 2.82 9.09 -2.78
C GLU A 189 3.10 8.11 -1.63
N VAL A 190 3.45 8.66 -0.46
CA VAL A 190 3.46 7.90 0.79
C VAL A 190 2.01 7.78 1.26
N GLY A 191 1.36 6.71 0.86
CA GLY A 191 0.13 6.25 1.49
C GLY A 191 0.39 5.85 2.96
N PRO A 192 -0.64 5.84 3.83
CA PRO A 192 -0.50 5.60 5.27
C PRO A 192 -0.10 4.15 5.65
N ASN A 193 0.22 3.29 4.69
CA ASN A 193 0.49 1.85 4.92
C ASN A 193 1.94 1.54 5.35
N HIS A 194 2.89 2.48 5.21
CA HIS A 194 4.31 2.17 5.43
C HIS A 194 4.66 1.90 6.91
N ARG A 195 3.89 2.45 7.85
CA ARG A 195 4.12 2.24 9.29
C ARG A 195 3.57 0.89 9.78
N GLU A 196 2.45 0.46 9.21
CA GLU A 196 1.81 -0.83 9.50
C GLU A 196 2.62 -1.98 8.88
N ASP A 197 3.12 -1.82 7.65
CA ASP A 197 3.99 -2.80 6.99
C ASP A 197 5.31 -3.01 7.73
N GLN A 198 5.88 -1.94 8.34
CA GLN A 198 7.09 -2.03 9.16
C GLN A 198 6.87 -2.76 10.49
N SER A 199 5.72 -2.56 11.15
CA SER A 199 5.36 -3.34 12.34
C SER A 199 5.15 -4.82 12.04
N ILE A 200 4.53 -5.15 10.90
CA ILE A 200 4.27 -6.54 10.49
C ILE A 200 5.58 -7.28 10.12
N LEU A 201 6.58 -6.57 9.60
CA LEU A 201 7.89 -7.14 9.30
C LEU A 201 8.70 -7.42 10.57
N LEU A 202 8.66 -6.51 11.55
CA LEU A 202 9.25 -6.74 12.88
C LEU A 202 8.56 -7.88 13.63
N GLU A 203 7.23 -7.96 13.55
CA GLU A 203 6.44 -9.05 14.12
C GLU A 203 6.75 -10.41 13.46
N ARG A 204 7.01 -10.45 12.15
CA ARG A 204 7.44 -11.68 11.47
C ARG A 204 8.86 -12.12 11.81
N ILE A 205 9.75 -11.21 12.21
CA ILE A 205 11.10 -11.55 12.70
C ILE A 205 11.06 -12.00 14.16
N ALA A 206 10.07 -11.56 14.95
CA ALA A 206 9.86 -12.00 16.33
C ALA A 206 9.56 -13.52 16.47
N ILE A 207 9.43 -14.25 15.35
CA ILE A 207 9.21 -15.70 15.32
C ILE A 207 10.55 -16.49 15.29
N GLN A 208 11.70 -15.83 15.17
CA GLN A 208 13.02 -16.46 15.34
C GLN A 208 13.78 -15.80 16.48
N ASP A 209 13.99 -16.56 17.56
CA ASP A 209 14.85 -16.25 18.71
C ASP A 209 16.29 -15.93 18.28
N LEU A 210 16.50 -14.74 17.72
CA LEU A 210 17.82 -14.28 17.33
C LEU A 210 18.44 -13.58 18.55
N PRO A 211 19.54 -14.09 19.11
CA PRO A 211 20.19 -13.52 20.29
C PRO A 211 20.64 -12.07 20.07
N PHE A 212 20.79 -11.65 18.81
CA PHE A 212 21.05 -10.26 18.46
C PHE A 212 19.87 -9.33 18.80
N ILE A 213 18.63 -9.75 18.52
CA ILE A 213 17.43 -8.93 18.78
C ILE A 213 17.20 -8.83 20.28
N GLU A 214 17.34 -9.93 21.01
CA GLU A 214 17.27 -9.91 22.48
C GLU A 214 18.36 -9.01 23.08
N ASN A 215 19.58 -9.04 22.53
CA ASN A 215 20.65 -8.14 22.93
C ASN A 215 20.30 -6.66 22.62
N MET A 216 19.74 -6.40 21.45
CA MET A 216 19.32 -5.06 21.03
C MET A 216 18.21 -4.53 21.93
N GLU A 217 17.22 -5.35 22.25
CA GLU A 217 16.11 -5.00 23.15
C GLU A 217 16.65 -4.64 24.54
N LYS A 218 17.53 -5.46 25.12
CA LYS A 218 18.19 -5.16 26.40
C LYS A 218 18.98 -3.86 26.35
N ARG A 219 19.67 -3.59 25.24
CA ARG A 219 20.41 -2.33 25.04
C ARG A 219 19.47 -1.14 24.95
N ILE A 220 18.38 -1.23 24.19
CA ILE A 220 17.36 -0.18 24.10
C ILE A 220 16.77 0.09 25.48
N GLN A 221 16.36 -0.95 26.21
CA GLN A 221 15.84 -0.82 27.58
C GLN A 221 16.85 -0.12 28.50
N ASN A 222 18.12 -0.53 28.45
CA ASN A 222 19.18 0.11 29.24
C ASN A 222 19.39 1.57 28.83
N VAL A 223 19.37 1.89 27.54
CA VAL A 223 19.46 3.26 27.03
C VAL A 223 18.30 4.11 27.52
N THR A 224 17.07 3.59 27.47
CA THR A 224 15.88 4.29 27.97
C THR A 224 16.02 4.57 29.46
N LEU A 225 16.44 3.58 30.26
CA LEU A 225 16.67 3.78 31.71
C LEU A 225 17.78 4.82 31.97
N MET A 226 18.87 4.79 31.21
CA MET A 226 19.96 5.77 31.34
C MET A 226 19.52 7.18 30.90
N LEU A 227 18.68 7.28 29.88
CA LEU A 227 18.11 8.52 29.40
C LEU A 227 17.15 9.10 30.42
N ASP A 228 16.21 8.30 30.93
CA ASP A 228 15.25 8.71 31.96
C ASP A 228 15.97 9.17 33.24
N GLY A 229 17.01 8.44 33.67
CA GLY A 229 17.83 8.82 34.81
C GLY A 229 18.61 10.13 34.59
N SER A 230 19.26 10.27 33.43
CA SER A 230 20.02 11.48 33.08
C SER A 230 19.13 12.70 32.91
N LEU A 231 18.00 12.54 32.21
CA LEU A 231 17.01 13.59 31.99
C LEU A 231 16.34 13.99 33.31
N GLY A 232 16.03 13.01 34.16
CA GLY A 232 15.52 13.23 35.51
C GLY A 232 16.49 14.07 36.34
N ASN A 233 17.76 13.69 36.40
CA ASN A 233 18.77 14.46 37.14
C ASN A 233 18.92 15.89 36.61
N CYS A 234 18.98 16.06 35.28
CA CYS A 234 19.06 17.39 34.66
C CYS A 234 17.82 18.25 34.97
N PHE A 235 16.64 17.64 34.98
CA PHE A 235 15.40 18.33 35.33
C PHE A 235 15.38 18.73 36.81
N VAL A 236 15.77 17.83 37.73
CA VAL A 236 15.87 18.14 39.16
C VAL A 236 16.87 19.27 39.42
N ASP A 237 18.03 19.24 38.75
CA ASP A 237 19.03 20.31 38.87
C ASP A 237 18.52 21.63 38.28
N GLY A 238 17.82 21.59 37.14
CA GLY A 238 17.15 22.75 36.55
C GLY A 238 16.09 23.35 37.48
N LEU A 239 15.31 22.51 38.17
CA LEU A 239 14.31 22.94 39.15
C LEU A 239 14.95 23.58 40.39
N LYS A 240 16.04 23.00 40.91
CA LYS A 240 16.75 23.55 42.08
C LYS A 240 17.40 24.90 41.82
N HIS A 241 17.96 25.09 40.63
CA HIS A 241 18.66 26.32 40.25
C HIS A 241 17.77 27.32 39.48
N GLN A 242 16.51 26.97 39.21
CA GLN A 242 15.55 27.76 38.42
C GLN A 242 16.09 28.16 37.04
N ASP A 243 16.85 27.28 36.38
CA ASP A 243 17.37 27.53 35.04
C ASP A 243 16.29 27.27 33.98
N ALA A 244 15.67 28.35 33.50
CA ALA A 244 14.62 28.31 32.49
C ALA A 244 15.02 27.57 31.21
N LYS A 245 16.28 27.67 30.77
CA LYS A 245 16.75 27.02 29.54
C LYS A 245 16.85 25.50 29.73
N SER A 246 17.40 25.06 30.85
CA SER A 246 17.51 23.65 31.19
C SER A 246 16.13 23.02 31.38
N ILE A 247 15.21 23.70 32.08
CA ILE A 247 13.82 23.26 32.25
C ILE A 247 13.12 23.13 30.89
N TYR A 248 13.19 24.17 30.06
CA TYR A 248 12.57 24.15 28.72
C TYR A 248 13.08 22.99 27.86
N ASN A 249 14.39 22.77 27.84
CA ASN A 249 14.99 21.66 27.08
C ASN A 249 14.58 20.30 27.65
N CYS A 250 14.49 20.16 28.98
CA CYS A 250 14.03 18.93 29.61
C CYS A 250 12.56 18.65 29.30
N LEU A 251 11.68 19.64 29.38
CA LEU A 251 10.26 19.50 29.04
C LEU A 251 10.08 19.13 27.57
N ARG A 252 10.86 19.72 26.68
CA ARG A 252 10.86 19.33 25.27
C ARG A 252 11.33 17.89 25.07
N ALA A 253 12.34 17.44 25.81
CA ALA A 253 12.80 16.06 25.76
C ALA A 253 11.73 15.10 26.31
N TYR A 254 11.08 15.41 27.44
CA TYR A 254 9.99 14.61 27.99
C TYR A 254 8.79 14.52 27.04
N ALA A 255 8.43 15.62 26.37
CA ALA A 255 7.38 15.61 25.36
C ALA A 255 7.79 14.78 24.11
N ALA A 256 9.07 14.79 23.72
CA ALA A 256 9.57 14.01 22.61
C ALA A 256 9.63 12.49 22.90
N ILE A 257 9.82 12.11 24.16
CA ILE A 257 9.84 10.70 24.63
C ILE A 257 8.43 10.23 25.03
N ASP A 258 7.43 11.12 25.00
CA ASP A 258 6.05 10.87 25.44
C ASP A 258 5.95 10.41 26.91
N ASN A 259 6.88 10.89 27.75
CA ASN A 259 6.93 10.57 29.19
C ASN A 259 6.60 11.81 30.03
N THR A 260 5.39 12.35 29.85
CA THR A 260 4.95 13.58 30.54
C THR A 260 4.72 13.35 32.03
N SER A 261 4.24 12.17 32.42
CA SER A 261 3.97 11.80 33.81
C SER A 261 5.23 11.82 34.68
N ALA A 262 6.39 11.41 34.15
CA ALA A 262 7.64 11.43 34.90
C ALA A 262 8.07 12.87 35.26
N ALA A 263 7.93 13.81 34.32
CA ALA A 263 8.23 15.22 34.58
C ALA A 263 7.30 15.80 35.66
N GLU A 264 6.00 15.51 35.58
CA GLU A 264 5.01 15.96 36.55
C GLU A 264 5.26 15.39 37.95
N GLU A 265 5.65 14.12 38.05
CA GLU A 265 6.00 13.45 39.30
C GLU A 265 7.31 13.98 39.90
N LEU A 266 8.33 14.24 39.08
CA LEU A 266 9.58 14.86 39.53
C LEU A 266 9.33 16.28 40.05
N PHE A 267 8.52 17.08 39.36
CA PHE A 267 8.14 18.41 39.85
C PHE A 267 7.37 18.33 41.17
N ARG A 268 6.43 17.37 41.28
CA ARG A 268 5.67 17.12 42.51
C ARG A 268 6.59 16.78 43.69
N THR A 269 7.56 15.90 43.48
CA THR A 269 8.42 15.38 44.55
C THR A 269 9.52 16.36 44.96
N VAL A 270 10.08 17.13 44.02
CA VAL A 270 11.23 18.01 44.28
C VAL A 270 10.82 19.39 44.80
N ILE A 271 9.74 19.98 44.29
CA ILE A 271 9.33 21.36 44.62
C ILE A 271 8.07 21.35 45.47
N VAL A 272 7.01 20.67 45.02
CA VAL A 272 5.68 20.78 45.61
C VAL A 272 5.59 20.06 46.96
N SER A 273 6.12 18.84 47.08
CA SER A 273 6.04 18.05 48.32
C SER A 273 6.78 18.71 49.48
N PRO A 274 8.04 19.20 49.33
CA PRO A 274 8.72 19.93 50.41
C PRO A 274 8.01 21.23 50.79
N MET A 275 7.45 21.94 49.81
CA MET A 275 6.67 23.17 50.06
C MET A 275 5.43 22.86 50.90
N ILE A 276 4.67 21.82 50.55
CA ILE A 276 3.43 21.46 51.24
C ILE A 276 3.71 20.83 52.61
N GLN A 277 4.75 20.01 52.75
CA GLN A 277 5.15 19.45 54.05
C GLN A 277 5.52 20.55 55.07
N LYS A 278 6.04 21.69 54.61
CA LYS A 278 6.31 22.85 55.47
C LYS A 278 5.04 23.51 56.00
N ILE A 279 3.95 23.47 55.23
CA ILE A 279 2.67 24.11 55.55
C ILE A 279 1.77 23.16 56.34
N ILE A 280 1.72 21.89 55.93
CA ILE A 280 0.95 20.81 56.55
C ILE A 280 1.92 19.69 56.95
N PRO A 281 2.50 19.76 58.17
CA PRO A 281 3.35 18.69 58.70
C PRO A 281 2.56 17.40 58.84
N HIS A 282 3.19 16.28 58.51
CA HIS A 282 2.58 14.95 58.62
C HIS A 282 2.69 14.36 60.05
N ASP A 283 3.46 15.01 60.93
CA ASP A 283 3.63 14.59 62.32
C ASP A 283 2.57 15.22 63.22
N ASN A 284 1.51 14.44 63.47
CA ASN A 284 0.57 14.65 64.57
C ASN A 284 1.23 14.29 65.92
N LEU A 285 2.30 14.99 66.30
CA LEU A 285 2.98 14.80 67.57
C LEU A 285 3.28 16.13 68.26
N GLN A 286 2.30 17.03 68.29
CA GLN A 286 2.19 18.04 69.34
C GLN A 286 0.71 18.30 69.67
N VAL A 287 0.12 17.34 70.38
CA VAL A 287 -1.02 17.62 71.25
C VAL A 287 -0.47 18.36 72.47
N VAL A 288 -0.31 19.68 72.36
CA VAL A 288 -0.25 20.56 73.52
C VAL A 288 -1.13 21.77 73.25
N SER A 289 -2.26 21.80 73.95
CA SER A 289 -3.00 22.99 74.37
C SER A 289 -3.55 23.94 73.30
N GLY A 290 -4.82 23.76 72.97
CA GLY A 290 -5.81 24.83 73.15
C GLY A 290 -5.81 26.05 72.22
N ALA A 291 -5.17 26.04 71.05
CA ALA A 291 -5.33 27.12 70.06
C ALA A 291 -5.33 26.60 68.60
N SER A 292 -6.27 27.14 67.82
CA SER A 292 -6.58 26.97 66.37
C SER A 292 -6.84 25.56 65.84
N LEU A 293 -8.03 25.06 66.17
CA LEU A 293 -8.66 23.96 65.45
C LEU A 293 -8.97 24.38 63.99
N ASP A 294 -8.23 23.80 63.03
CA ASP A 294 -8.72 23.54 61.67
C ASP A 294 -8.91 24.75 60.72
N GLU A 295 -8.00 25.72 60.71
CA GLU A 295 -8.04 26.82 59.71
C GLU A 295 -7.40 26.41 58.37
N LEU A 296 -8.06 25.50 57.65
CA LEU A 296 -7.70 25.12 56.27
C LEU A 296 -7.59 26.35 55.33
N GLU A 297 -8.29 27.42 55.66
CA GLU A 297 -8.22 28.71 54.99
C GLU A 297 -6.82 29.35 55.05
N ASP A 298 -6.14 29.29 56.19
CA ASP A 298 -4.77 29.80 56.34
C ASP A 298 -3.77 28.90 55.61
N ASP A 299 -3.95 27.57 55.68
CA ASP A 299 -3.14 26.63 54.90
C ASP A 299 -3.25 26.92 53.39
N TYR A 300 -4.47 27.16 52.88
CA TYR A 300 -4.66 27.52 51.47
C TYR A 300 -4.01 28.85 51.13
N GLN A 301 -4.07 29.86 51.99
CA GLN A 301 -3.38 31.13 51.76
C GLN A 301 -1.86 30.96 51.69
N GLN A 302 -1.28 30.16 52.59
CA GLN A 302 0.13 29.83 52.58
C GLN A 302 0.53 29.02 51.32
N ILE A 303 -0.31 28.07 50.89
CA ILE A 303 -0.10 27.29 49.66
C ILE A 303 -0.16 28.23 48.44
N MET A 304 -1.13 29.13 48.36
CA MET A 304 -1.25 30.11 47.27
C MET A 304 0.00 31.00 47.18
N GLN A 305 0.54 31.43 48.31
CA GLN A 305 1.78 32.20 48.36
C GLN A 305 2.99 31.35 47.91
N GLY A 306 3.06 30.10 48.34
CA GLY A 306 4.07 29.13 47.91
C GLY A 306 4.05 28.87 46.40
N VAL A 307 2.87 28.65 45.82
CA VAL A 307 2.69 28.47 44.37
C VAL A 307 3.17 29.70 43.59
N LYS A 308 2.82 30.91 44.04
CA LYS A 308 3.28 32.17 43.41
C LYS A 308 4.80 32.34 43.44
N LYS A 309 5.46 31.83 44.47
CA LYS A 309 6.90 32.00 44.69
C LYS A 309 7.72 30.90 44.03
N ASP A 310 7.34 29.65 44.30
CA ASP A 310 8.16 28.47 44.03
C ASP A 310 7.67 27.68 42.82
N CYS A 311 6.45 27.93 42.30
CA CYS A 311 5.91 27.22 41.12
C CYS A 311 5.74 28.13 39.89
N LYS A 312 5.67 29.47 40.09
CA LYS A 312 5.39 30.43 39.02
C LYS A 312 6.35 30.30 37.83
N PHE A 313 7.66 30.14 38.07
CA PHE A 313 8.63 30.04 36.98
C PHE A 313 8.33 28.88 36.02
N LEU A 314 7.89 27.73 36.53
CA LEU A 314 7.61 26.55 35.72
C LEU A 314 6.24 26.68 35.04
N LEU A 315 5.26 27.22 35.75
CA LEU A 315 3.93 27.49 35.21
C LEU A 315 4.02 28.46 34.02
N ASP A 316 4.78 29.56 34.16
CA ASP A 316 5.01 30.55 33.09
C ASP A 316 5.70 29.90 31.85
N ILE A 317 6.68 29.00 32.07
CA ILE A 317 7.33 28.26 30.97
C ILE A 317 6.33 27.32 30.28
N SER A 318 5.46 26.66 31.04
CA SER A 318 4.46 25.72 30.51
C SER A 318 3.27 26.41 29.82
N SER A 319 2.91 27.62 30.25
CA SER A 319 1.80 28.41 29.68
C SER A 319 2.23 29.30 28.52
N THR A 320 3.54 29.43 28.25
CA THR A 320 4.05 30.24 27.14
C THR A 320 3.42 29.79 25.81
N ALA A 321 2.71 30.71 25.15
CA ALA A 321 2.07 30.47 23.85
C ALA A 321 3.09 29.97 22.81
N ASN A 322 2.69 28.94 22.04
CA ASN A 322 3.52 28.23 21.04
C ASN A 322 4.67 27.36 21.59
N SER A 323 4.72 27.10 22.89
CA SER A 323 5.72 26.18 23.47
C SER A 323 5.45 24.71 23.16
N GLY A 324 4.20 24.34 22.83
CA GLY A 324 3.79 22.95 22.62
C GLY A 324 3.68 22.14 23.92
N PHE A 325 3.75 22.79 25.09
CA PHE A 325 3.72 22.14 26.41
C PHE A 325 2.31 21.96 26.99
N HIS A 326 1.26 22.18 26.20
CA HIS A 326 -0.14 21.89 26.60
C HIS A 326 -0.39 20.41 26.95
N VAL A 327 0.56 19.52 26.60
CA VAL A 327 0.52 18.10 26.99
C VAL A 327 0.77 17.92 28.49
N PHE A 328 1.44 18.87 29.15
CA PHE A 328 1.73 18.79 30.58
C PHE A 328 0.61 19.42 31.42
N SER A 329 0.24 18.72 32.49
CA SER A 329 -0.77 19.13 33.46
C SER A 329 -0.17 19.28 34.87
N PHE A 330 0.88 20.09 35.02
CA PHE A 330 1.58 20.31 36.30
C PHE A 330 0.63 20.79 37.42
N LEU A 331 -0.34 21.62 37.09
CA LEU A 331 -1.31 22.12 38.05
C LEU A 331 -2.17 21.00 38.65
N ALA A 332 -2.72 20.12 37.81
CA ALA A 332 -3.58 19.02 38.23
C ALA A 332 -2.77 17.86 38.85
N ASN A 333 -1.75 17.38 38.14
CA ASN A 333 -1.06 16.13 38.45
C ASN A 333 0.09 16.30 39.46
N SER A 334 0.59 17.53 39.65
CA SER A 334 1.60 17.84 40.65
C SER A 334 1.02 18.61 41.82
N ILE A 335 0.49 19.83 41.59
CA ILE A 335 0.10 20.75 42.68
C ILE A 335 -1.18 20.28 43.39
N ILE A 336 -2.30 20.17 42.67
CA ILE A 336 -3.60 19.78 43.25
C ILE A 336 -3.50 18.39 43.87
N ARG A 337 -2.86 17.45 43.17
CA ARG A 337 -2.66 16.09 43.65
C ARG A 337 -1.92 16.05 45.00
N GLU A 338 -0.82 16.78 45.15
CA GLU A 338 -0.05 16.78 46.41
C GLU A 338 -0.80 17.50 47.54
N VAL A 339 -1.48 18.61 47.24
CA VAL A 339 -2.33 19.34 48.22
C VAL A 339 -3.43 18.43 48.76
N LEU A 340 -4.13 17.70 47.88
CA LEU A 340 -5.18 16.77 48.30
C LEU A 340 -4.63 15.64 49.18
N ILE A 341 -3.49 15.05 48.81
CA ILE A 341 -2.84 14.00 49.61
C ILE A 341 -2.44 14.54 50.99
N ALA A 342 -1.88 15.75 51.05
CA ALA A 342 -1.46 16.37 52.30
C ALA A 342 -2.65 16.70 53.22
N ILE A 343 -3.76 17.22 52.69
CA ILE A 343 -4.96 17.50 53.48
C ILE A 343 -5.59 16.20 53.98
N GLN A 344 -5.70 15.17 53.14
CA GLN A 344 -6.25 13.87 53.54
C GLN A 344 -5.46 13.21 54.67
N LYS A 345 -4.13 13.32 54.63
CA LYS A 345 -3.24 12.71 55.65
C LYS A 345 -3.09 13.58 56.90
N GLY A 346 -2.90 14.89 56.74
CA GLY A 346 -2.65 15.82 57.84
C GLY A 346 -3.91 16.22 58.60
N LYS A 347 -5.05 16.38 57.89
CA LYS A 347 -6.31 16.85 58.46
C LYS A 347 -7.51 16.03 57.93
N PRO A 348 -7.63 14.74 58.26
CA PRO A 348 -8.75 13.89 57.80
C PRO A 348 -10.12 14.40 58.27
N GLY A 349 -10.15 15.19 59.36
CA GLY A 349 -11.36 15.85 59.87
C GLY A 349 -11.88 16.97 58.98
N ALA A 350 -11.06 17.55 58.10
CA ALA A 350 -11.43 18.68 57.25
C ALA A 350 -12.55 18.34 56.26
N PHE A 351 -12.64 17.07 55.84
CA PHE A 351 -13.69 16.55 54.95
C PHE A 351 -14.83 15.85 55.71
N SER A 352 -14.81 15.86 57.05
CA SER A 352 -15.81 15.14 57.84
C SER A 352 -17.16 15.88 57.83
N PRO A 353 -18.26 15.22 57.39
CA PRO A 353 -19.60 15.81 57.40
C PRO A 353 -20.15 16.01 58.83
N GLY A 354 -19.48 15.47 59.86
CA GLY A 354 -19.92 15.54 61.26
C GLY A 354 -19.93 16.95 61.87
N ARG A 355 -19.38 17.97 61.19
CA ARG A 355 -19.42 19.39 61.60
C ARG A 355 -19.86 20.27 60.43
N PRO A 356 -21.18 20.45 60.19
CA PRO A 356 -21.70 21.12 58.99
C PRO A 356 -21.17 22.54 58.77
N ALA A 357 -21.02 23.33 59.84
CA ALA A 357 -20.48 24.70 59.75
C ALA A 357 -18.99 24.73 59.36
N GLY A 358 -18.18 23.79 59.89
CA GLY A 358 -16.77 23.66 59.53
C GLY A 358 -16.58 23.12 58.11
N PHE A 359 -17.39 22.14 57.73
CA PHE A 359 -17.42 21.61 56.35
C PHE A 359 -17.77 22.68 55.33
N LEU A 360 -18.80 23.52 55.59
CA LEU A 360 -19.17 24.61 54.69
C LEU A 360 -18.08 25.68 54.60
N LYS A 361 -17.40 26.00 55.72
CA LYS A 361 -16.25 26.93 55.71
C LYS A 361 -15.12 26.38 54.85
N ASN A 362 -14.71 25.14 55.08
CA ASN A 362 -13.64 24.47 54.33
C ASN A 362 -13.99 24.37 52.84
N TYR A 363 -15.22 24.00 52.50
CA TYR A 363 -15.69 23.94 51.12
C TYR A 363 -15.59 25.30 50.40
N LYS A 364 -16.01 26.39 51.06
CA LYS A 364 -15.86 27.75 50.50
C LYS A 364 -14.39 28.13 50.30
N SER A 365 -13.51 27.79 51.24
CA SER A 365 -12.07 28.04 51.12
C SER A 365 -11.44 27.22 49.98
N SER A 366 -11.82 25.94 49.82
CA SER A 366 -11.37 25.11 48.70
C SER A 366 -11.83 25.64 47.35
N LEU A 367 -13.07 26.16 47.24
CA LEU A 367 -13.53 26.83 46.02
C LEU A 367 -12.74 28.10 45.72
N GLY A 368 -12.42 28.90 46.74
CA GLY A 368 -11.55 30.08 46.57
C GLY A 368 -10.14 29.71 46.08
N PHE A 369 -9.58 28.61 46.60
CA PHE A 369 -8.31 28.06 46.13
C PHE A 369 -8.37 27.57 44.68
N LEU A 370 -9.45 26.87 44.29
CA LEU A 370 -9.64 26.42 42.91
C LEU A 370 -9.78 27.60 41.95
N ALA A 371 -10.56 28.62 42.31
CA ALA A 371 -10.70 29.84 41.49
C ALA A 371 -9.35 30.56 41.27
N PHE A 372 -8.47 30.53 42.28
CA PHE A 372 -7.11 31.05 42.14
C PHE A 372 -6.26 30.22 41.16
N LEU A 373 -6.38 28.89 41.20
CA LEU A 373 -5.64 28.03 40.26
C LEU A 373 -6.20 28.10 38.83
N GLU A 374 -7.50 28.35 38.67
CA GLU A 374 -8.14 28.58 37.37
C GLU A 374 -7.60 29.84 36.67
N GLU A 375 -7.18 30.86 37.42
CA GLU A 375 -6.50 32.05 36.89
C GLU A 375 -5.22 31.68 36.11
N TYR A 376 -4.53 30.60 36.49
CA TYR A 376 -3.33 30.11 35.80
C TYR A 376 -3.63 29.23 34.57
N ILE A 377 -4.88 28.80 34.38
CA ILE A 377 -5.31 28.04 33.20
C ILE A 377 -5.95 28.97 32.15
N GLY A 378 -6.47 30.13 32.57
CA GLY A 378 -7.32 31.02 31.79
C GLY A 378 -6.64 32.22 31.09
N GLU A 379 -5.33 32.40 31.25
CA GLU A 379 -4.50 33.29 30.40
C GLU A 379 -3.69 32.46 29.40
#